data_AF-A0A8J2LJD4-F1
#
_entry.id   AF-A0A8J2LJD4-F1
#
_cell.length_a   1.000
_cell.length_b   1.000
_cell.length_c   1.000
_cell.angle_alpha   90.00
_cell.angle_beta   90.00
_cell.angle_gamma   90.00
#
_symmetry.space_group_name_H-M   'P 1'
#
loop_
_entity.id
_entity.type
_entity.pdbx_description
1 polymer ?
#
loop_
_entity_poly.entity_id
_entity_poly.type
_entity_poly.pdbx_seq_one_letter_code
_entity_poly.pdbx_strand_id
1 'polypeptide(L)'
;MKAFRLIQAVLLLAATYVTAQDTEKQQMPLFYGWFFNDIIAAGLKNITDGHLNSLYSDVPAVQNFLRKVSNQSQITDPLKYYAKPLDPNTGNFDPFYHITAKYCGGKDCSNYTRQIEKYMKQNFSTDLVGVFFTPRTFGIRVNLSQIQEDIFGMEVSGVAGTDSVTPNLEAIKDYPGIDFLPQDEDNFHPTDSRAHVTLGCAPNVSAVTTGEDLLKILAFEKNETFCGEVVSAEHGNLIQMGTDCDIFVYYLEEKMIANATFDVYYSRCSKTSINLGTLWVGILSIVSLYWFLQRD
;
A
#
# COMPACT_ATOMS: atom_id res chain seq x y z
N MET A 1 6.01 -43.00 45.60
CA MET A 1 6.90 -42.57 44.49
C MET A 1 6.26 -42.58 43.10
N LYS A 2 5.54 -43.64 42.66
CA LYS A 2 4.95 -43.69 41.29
C LYS A 2 3.80 -42.69 41.05
N ALA A 3 2.91 -42.50 42.03
CA ALA A 3 1.80 -41.54 41.92
C ALA A 3 2.26 -40.08 41.82
N PHE A 4 3.35 -39.73 42.51
CA PHE A 4 3.90 -38.37 42.52
C PHE A 4 4.49 -37.96 41.16
N ARG A 5 5.19 -38.90 40.48
CA ARG A 5 5.69 -38.69 39.11
C ARG A 5 4.55 -38.57 38.09
N LEU A 6 3.44 -39.26 38.32
CA LEU A 6 2.25 -39.16 37.46
C LEU A 6 1.58 -37.79 37.57
N ILE A 7 1.43 -37.27 38.80
CA ILE A 7 0.85 -35.94 39.04
C ILE A 7 1.76 -34.83 38.50
N GLN A 8 3.07 -34.94 38.67
CA GLN A 8 4.04 -34.01 38.06
C GLN A 8 3.98 -34.04 36.53
N ALA A 9 3.90 -35.23 35.92
CA ALA A 9 3.81 -35.37 34.47
C ALA A 9 2.49 -34.80 33.93
N VAL A 10 1.37 -35.00 34.63
CA VAL A 10 0.06 -34.46 34.24
C VAL A 10 0.01 -32.94 34.41
N LEU A 11 0.61 -32.38 35.47
CA LEU A 11 0.70 -30.92 35.65
C LEU A 11 1.65 -30.27 34.63
N LEU A 12 2.75 -30.93 34.26
CA LEU A 12 3.62 -30.48 33.17
C LEU A 12 2.90 -30.55 31.82
N LEU A 13 2.18 -31.64 31.54
CA LEU A 13 1.38 -31.78 30.33
C LEU A 13 0.25 -30.75 30.26
N ALA A 14 -0.47 -30.52 31.35
CA ALA A 14 -1.52 -29.51 31.44
C ALA A 14 -0.94 -28.10 31.34
N ALA A 15 0.21 -27.82 31.97
CA ALA A 15 0.90 -26.53 31.80
C ALA A 15 1.37 -26.34 30.36
N THR A 16 1.93 -27.37 29.71
CA THR A 16 2.31 -27.29 28.28
C THR A 16 1.10 -27.15 27.36
N TYR A 17 -0.04 -27.76 27.70
CA TYR A 17 -1.28 -27.68 26.90
C TYR A 17 -1.95 -26.31 27.07
N VAL A 18 -1.95 -25.77 28.29
CA VAL A 18 -2.45 -24.42 28.59
C VAL A 18 -1.53 -23.35 28.00
N THR A 19 -0.21 -23.56 27.93
CA THR A 19 0.71 -22.65 27.22
C THR A 19 0.69 -22.82 25.70
N ALA A 20 0.27 -23.97 25.17
CA ALA A 20 0.12 -24.18 23.72
C ALA A 20 -1.19 -23.59 23.17
N GLN A 21 -2.13 -23.24 24.05
CA GLN A 21 -3.25 -22.35 23.76
C GLN A 21 -2.89 -20.86 24.01
N ASP A 22 -1.60 -20.51 23.91
CA ASP A 22 -1.21 -19.11 23.75
C ASP A 22 -1.88 -18.57 22.48
N THR A 23 -2.96 -17.83 22.72
CA THR A 23 -3.65 -16.92 21.82
C THR A 23 -2.93 -16.70 20.49
N GLU A 24 -3.44 -17.29 19.40
CA GLU A 24 -3.48 -16.55 18.15
C GLU A 24 -4.21 -15.25 18.48
N LYS A 25 -3.46 -14.21 18.87
CA LYS A 25 -3.97 -12.85 18.88
C LYS A 25 -4.38 -12.62 17.44
N GLN A 26 -5.67 -12.76 17.17
CA GLN A 26 -6.28 -12.50 15.87
C GLN A 26 -5.74 -11.17 15.38
N GLN A 27 -4.79 -11.23 14.46
CA GLN A 27 -4.06 -10.05 14.03
C GLN A 27 -5.07 -9.25 13.20
N MET A 28 -5.45 -8.07 13.68
CA MET A 28 -6.43 -7.27 12.98
C MET A 28 -5.83 -6.74 11.68
N PRO A 29 -6.58 -6.74 10.57
CA PRO A 29 -6.11 -6.18 9.31
C PRO A 29 -5.81 -4.69 9.49
N LEU A 30 -4.67 -4.24 8.97
CA LEU A 30 -4.39 -2.82 8.84
C LEU A 30 -5.09 -2.27 7.60
N PHE A 31 -4.96 -2.95 6.47
CA PHE A 31 -5.69 -2.63 5.25
C PHE A 31 -5.74 -3.84 4.29
N TYR A 32 -6.67 -3.78 3.35
CA TYR A 32 -6.77 -4.67 2.20
C TYR A 32 -6.39 -3.91 0.94
N GLY A 33 -5.81 -4.59 -0.04
CA GLY A 33 -5.40 -3.97 -1.28
C GLY A 33 -4.83 -4.96 -2.29
N TRP A 34 -4.47 -4.43 -3.45
CA TRP A 34 -3.76 -5.16 -4.49
C TRP A 34 -2.26 -4.90 -4.37
N PHE A 35 -1.46 -5.95 -4.20
CA PHE A 35 -0.02 -5.87 -3.98
C PHE A 35 0.74 -6.32 -5.22
N PHE A 36 1.65 -5.49 -5.70
CA PHE A 36 2.58 -5.86 -6.76
C PHE A 36 3.73 -6.68 -6.17
N ASN A 37 4.17 -7.71 -6.90
CA ASN A 37 5.37 -8.44 -6.54
C ASN A 37 6.63 -7.58 -6.75
N ASP A 38 7.77 -8.03 -6.22
CA ASP A 38 9.01 -7.24 -6.22
C ASP A 38 9.51 -6.88 -7.62
N ILE A 39 9.31 -7.76 -8.62
CA ILE A 39 9.74 -7.53 -10.01
C ILE A 39 8.93 -6.39 -10.62
N ILE A 40 7.60 -6.48 -10.52
CA ILE A 40 6.70 -5.44 -11.02
C ILE A 40 6.91 -4.14 -10.26
N ALA A 41 7.03 -4.19 -8.93
CA ALA A 41 7.25 -3.01 -8.12
C ALA A 41 8.55 -2.26 -8.49
N ALA A 42 9.64 -2.99 -8.74
CA ALA A 42 10.89 -2.42 -9.23
C ALA A 42 10.74 -1.82 -10.64
N GLY A 43 10.03 -2.51 -11.54
CA GLY A 43 9.73 -2.02 -12.88
C GLY A 43 8.95 -0.70 -12.85
N LEU A 44 7.84 -0.65 -12.10
CA LEU A 44 7.04 0.56 -11.92
C LEU A 44 7.88 1.73 -11.38
N LYS A 45 8.78 1.48 -10.43
CA LYS A 45 9.67 2.53 -9.92
C LYS A 45 10.60 3.06 -11.01
N ASN A 46 11.25 2.17 -11.75
CA ASN A 46 12.22 2.56 -12.78
C ASN A 46 11.54 3.36 -13.91
N ILE A 47 10.36 2.90 -14.37
CA ILE A 47 9.59 3.58 -15.41
C ILE A 47 9.20 4.99 -14.94
N THR A 48 8.61 5.10 -13.75
CA THR A 48 8.11 6.38 -13.22
C THR A 48 9.21 7.36 -12.85
N ASP A 49 10.35 6.89 -12.33
CA ASP A 49 11.56 7.71 -12.16
C ASP A 49 12.10 8.21 -13.50
N GLY A 50 12.07 7.36 -14.54
CA GLY A 50 12.44 7.73 -15.89
C GLY A 50 11.60 8.89 -16.44
N HIS A 51 10.27 8.79 -16.29
CA HIS A 51 9.36 9.87 -16.65
C HIS A 51 9.63 11.15 -15.85
N LEU A 52 9.78 11.06 -14.52
CA LEU A 52 10.06 12.23 -13.68
C LEU A 52 11.37 12.91 -14.08
N ASN A 53 12.40 12.12 -14.39
CA ASN A 53 13.71 12.63 -14.82
C ASN A 53 13.64 13.34 -16.18
N SER A 54 12.96 12.76 -17.17
CA SER A 54 12.72 13.42 -18.47
C SER A 54 11.93 14.71 -18.29
N LEU A 55 10.82 14.69 -17.55
CA LEU A 55 10.02 15.89 -17.29
C LEU A 55 10.82 16.98 -16.56
N TYR A 56 11.69 16.61 -15.60
CA TYR A 56 12.58 17.56 -14.93
C TYR A 56 13.66 18.16 -15.85
N SER A 57 14.15 17.37 -16.80
CA SER A 57 15.12 17.81 -17.82
C SER A 57 14.47 18.79 -18.79
N ASP A 58 13.27 18.45 -19.28
CA ASP A 58 12.74 19.01 -20.52
C ASP A 58 11.65 20.05 -20.28
N VAL A 59 10.99 20.04 -19.11
CA VAL A 59 9.88 20.96 -18.79
C VAL A 59 10.29 21.98 -17.74
N PRO A 60 10.47 23.28 -18.11
CA PRO A 60 10.91 24.32 -17.17
C PRO A 60 10.01 24.48 -15.94
N ALA A 61 8.69 24.29 -16.08
CA ALA A 61 7.74 24.37 -14.97
C ALA A 61 8.00 23.29 -13.90
N VAL A 62 8.21 22.04 -14.33
CA VAL A 62 8.56 20.90 -13.45
C VAL A 62 9.91 21.14 -12.80
N GLN A 63 10.87 21.63 -13.58
CA GLN A 63 12.21 21.92 -13.10
C GLN A 63 12.23 22.97 -11.97
N ASN A 64 11.49 24.08 -12.17
CA ASN A 64 11.35 25.14 -11.17
C ASN A 64 10.61 24.65 -9.93
N PHE A 65 9.54 23.88 -10.13
CA PHE A 65 8.76 23.28 -9.06
C PHE A 65 9.64 22.35 -8.19
N LEU A 66 10.31 21.36 -8.78
CA LEU A 66 11.11 20.39 -8.03
C LEU A 66 12.27 21.07 -7.29
N ARG A 67 12.95 22.04 -7.91
CA ARG A 67 13.99 22.82 -7.21
C ARG A 67 13.43 23.61 -6.03
N LYS A 68 12.26 24.25 -6.19
CA LYS A 68 11.61 25.02 -5.13
C LYS A 68 11.32 24.13 -3.92
N VAL A 69 10.60 23.03 -4.11
CA VAL A 69 10.18 22.15 -3.00
C VAL A 69 11.36 21.45 -2.34
N SER A 70 12.38 21.09 -3.13
CA SER A 70 13.60 20.45 -2.63
C SER A 70 14.45 21.41 -1.80
N ASN A 71 14.64 22.63 -2.26
CA ASN A 71 15.37 23.66 -1.51
C ASN A 71 14.66 24.01 -0.20
N GLN A 72 13.33 24.14 -0.21
CA GLN A 72 12.53 24.37 0.99
C GLN A 72 12.65 23.24 2.02
N SER A 73 12.90 22.02 1.54
CA SER A 73 13.02 20.82 2.36
C SER A 73 14.47 20.38 2.61
N GLN A 74 15.45 21.21 2.25
CA GLN A 74 16.89 20.92 2.40
C GLN A 74 17.36 19.64 1.69
N ILE A 75 16.71 19.28 0.59
CA ILE A 75 17.09 18.15 -0.27
C ILE A 75 17.94 18.68 -1.43
N THR A 76 19.19 18.22 -1.53
CA THR A 76 20.17 18.69 -2.52
C THR A 76 19.85 18.23 -3.94
N ASP A 77 19.32 17.01 -4.09
CA ASP A 77 19.00 16.40 -5.38
C ASP A 77 17.47 16.43 -5.59
N PRO A 78 16.94 17.28 -6.48
CA PRO A 78 15.50 17.43 -6.64
C PRO A 78 14.76 16.15 -7.06
N LEU A 79 15.44 15.22 -7.72
CA LEU A 79 14.86 13.93 -8.10
C LEU A 79 14.75 12.96 -6.92
N LYS A 80 15.37 13.28 -5.78
CA LYS A 80 15.25 12.54 -4.51
C LYS A 80 14.25 13.18 -3.53
N TYR A 81 13.51 14.19 -3.98
CA TYR A 81 12.52 14.88 -3.14
C TYR A 81 11.46 13.92 -2.58
N TYR A 82 10.92 13.05 -3.43
CA TYR A 82 9.98 12.03 -3.02
C TYR A 82 10.72 10.76 -2.59
N ALA A 83 10.58 10.40 -1.33
CA ALA A 83 11.10 9.15 -0.80
C ALA A 83 9.95 8.17 -0.53
N LYS A 84 10.19 6.86 -0.72
CA LYS A 84 9.19 5.86 -0.35
C LYS A 84 8.90 6.00 1.15
N PRO A 85 7.62 6.12 1.56
CA PRO A 85 7.29 6.30 2.97
C PRO A 85 7.69 5.06 3.78
N LEU A 86 8.14 5.29 5.02
CA LEU A 86 8.36 4.21 5.97
C LEU A 86 7.00 3.69 6.45
N ASP A 87 6.89 2.38 6.65
CA ASP A 87 5.79 1.76 7.37
C ASP A 87 5.74 2.38 8.79
N PRO A 88 4.61 3.02 9.16
CA PRO A 88 4.53 3.79 10.40
C PRO A 88 4.58 2.93 11.66
N ASN A 89 4.33 1.62 11.56
CA ASN A 89 4.35 0.70 12.70
C ASN A 89 5.74 0.11 12.95
N THR A 90 6.54 -0.05 11.89
CA THR A 90 7.84 -0.72 11.94
C THR A 90 9.02 0.21 11.74
N GLY A 91 8.80 1.40 11.18
CA GLY A 91 9.87 2.32 10.78
C GLY A 91 10.75 1.80 9.63
N ASN A 92 10.37 0.69 8.99
CA ASN A 92 11.06 0.14 7.83
C ASN A 92 10.35 0.57 6.56
N PHE A 93 11.02 0.50 5.41
CA PHE A 93 10.33 0.68 4.13
C PHE A 93 9.20 -0.33 3.98
N ASP A 94 8.03 0.14 3.55
CA ASP A 94 7.00 -0.75 3.02
C ASP A 94 7.63 -1.52 1.85
N PRO A 95 7.75 -2.86 1.90
CA PRO A 95 8.39 -3.59 0.82
C PRO A 95 7.56 -3.57 -0.47
N PHE A 96 6.25 -3.34 -0.38
CA PHE A 96 5.36 -3.48 -1.53
C PHE A 96 4.94 -2.12 -2.09
N TYR A 97 4.79 -2.04 -3.40
CA TYR A 97 3.84 -1.07 -3.96
C TYR A 97 2.48 -1.74 -4.01
N HIS A 98 1.45 -0.98 -3.69
CA HIS A 98 0.11 -1.52 -3.56
C HIS A 98 -0.93 -0.45 -3.88
N ILE A 99 -2.14 -0.92 -4.16
CA ILE A 99 -3.34 -0.12 -4.30
C ILE A 99 -4.22 -0.46 -3.10
N THR A 100 -4.37 0.50 -2.18
CA THR A 100 -5.20 0.28 -0.99
C THR A 100 -6.68 0.29 -1.39
N ALA A 101 -7.40 -0.80 -1.12
CA ALA A 101 -8.85 -0.87 -1.30
C ALA A 101 -9.59 -0.37 -0.04
N LYS A 102 -9.25 -0.94 1.12
CA LYS A 102 -9.90 -0.63 2.40
C LYS A 102 -8.88 -0.50 3.51
N TYR A 103 -8.82 0.67 4.15
CA TYR A 103 -8.07 0.87 5.39
C TYR A 103 -8.94 0.49 6.61
N CYS A 104 -8.42 -0.38 7.46
CA CYS A 104 -9.06 -0.89 8.67
C CYS A 104 -8.41 -0.35 9.95
N GLY A 105 -7.16 0.13 9.88
CA GLY A 105 -6.49 0.76 11.01
C GLY A 105 -6.26 -0.18 12.20
N GLY A 106 -6.21 -1.49 11.98
CA GLY A 106 -6.12 -2.49 13.04
C GLY A 106 -7.41 -2.65 13.85
N LYS A 107 -8.55 -2.23 13.29
CA LYS A 107 -9.90 -2.37 13.89
C LYS A 107 -10.69 -3.48 13.21
N ASP A 108 -11.87 -3.78 13.76
CA ASP A 108 -12.79 -4.74 13.16
C ASP A 108 -13.23 -4.29 11.76
N CYS A 109 -12.95 -5.14 10.77
CA CYS A 109 -13.32 -5.01 9.37
C CYS A 109 -14.09 -6.24 8.87
N SER A 110 -14.62 -7.06 9.79
CA SER A 110 -15.20 -8.38 9.49
C SER A 110 -16.33 -8.36 8.45
N ASN A 111 -17.12 -7.29 8.38
CA ASN A 111 -18.13 -7.12 7.34
C ASN A 111 -17.50 -7.06 5.94
N TYR A 112 -16.51 -6.18 5.76
CA TYR A 112 -15.75 -6.09 4.51
C TYR A 112 -15.05 -7.42 4.21
N THR A 113 -14.36 -8.01 5.20
CA THR A 113 -13.66 -9.29 5.07
C THR A 113 -14.56 -10.41 4.53
N ARG A 114 -15.81 -10.50 5.01
CA ARG A 114 -16.77 -11.52 4.56
C ARG A 114 -17.21 -11.31 3.11
N GLN A 115 -17.37 -10.06 2.68
CA GLN A 115 -17.79 -9.75 1.31
C GLN A 115 -16.70 -10.05 0.28
N ILE A 116 -15.44 -9.84 0.66
CA ILE A 116 -14.28 -9.96 -0.21
C ILE A 116 -13.57 -11.32 -0.15
N GLU A 117 -13.98 -12.22 0.75
CA GLU A 117 -13.32 -13.52 0.98
C GLU A 117 -13.04 -14.30 -0.30
N LYS A 118 -14.00 -14.30 -1.23
CA LYS A 118 -13.87 -14.99 -2.52
C LYS A 118 -12.77 -14.41 -3.41
N TYR A 119 -12.38 -13.15 -3.25
CA TYR A 119 -11.34 -12.49 -4.05
C TYR A 119 -9.94 -12.57 -3.44
N MET A 120 -9.82 -13.05 -2.21
CA MET A 120 -8.53 -13.14 -1.51
C MET A 120 -7.55 -14.02 -2.26
N LYS A 121 -6.29 -13.56 -2.33
CA LYS A 121 -5.15 -14.20 -3.02
C LYS A 121 -5.33 -14.34 -4.54
N GLN A 122 -6.35 -13.75 -5.14
CA GLN A 122 -6.50 -13.73 -6.59
C GLN A 122 -5.62 -12.64 -7.21
N ASN A 123 -5.17 -12.89 -8.44
CA ASN A 123 -4.44 -11.91 -9.24
C ASN A 123 -5.41 -11.10 -10.08
N PHE A 124 -5.21 -9.78 -10.11
CA PHE A 124 -5.98 -8.85 -10.91
C PHE A 124 -5.04 -8.11 -11.87
N SER A 125 -5.41 -8.07 -13.14
CA SER A 125 -4.82 -7.13 -14.10
C SER A 125 -5.24 -5.72 -13.70
N THR A 126 -4.28 -4.80 -13.66
CA THR A 126 -4.50 -3.42 -13.21
C THR A 126 -4.00 -2.45 -14.26
N ASP A 127 -4.85 -1.48 -14.58
CA ASP A 127 -4.56 -0.45 -15.56
C ASP A 127 -3.98 0.79 -14.85
N LEU A 128 -2.72 1.11 -15.16
CA LEU A 128 -2.00 2.24 -14.62
C LEU A 128 -1.83 3.29 -15.71
N VAL A 129 -2.56 4.40 -15.57
CA VAL A 129 -2.98 5.25 -16.69
C VAL A 129 -2.27 6.60 -16.74
N GLY A 130 -1.67 7.01 -15.62
CA GLY A 130 -1.02 8.31 -15.50
C GLY A 130 -0.22 8.40 -14.21
N VAL A 131 0.69 9.35 -14.15
CA VAL A 131 1.51 9.63 -12.98
C VAL A 131 1.22 11.05 -12.53
N PHE A 132 1.20 11.31 -11.23
CA PHE A 132 0.99 12.66 -10.71
C PHE A 132 1.96 12.97 -9.58
N PHE A 133 2.33 14.24 -9.47
CA PHE A 133 3.11 14.75 -8.35
C PHE A 133 2.61 16.11 -7.88
N THR A 134 2.67 16.29 -6.57
CA THR A 134 2.27 17.50 -5.84
C THR A 134 3.41 17.90 -4.90
N PRO A 135 3.37 19.05 -4.20
CA PRO A 135 4.38 19.36 -3.20
C PRO A 135 4.53 18.29 -2.11
N ARG A 136 3.54 17.40 -1.94
CA ARG A 136 3.47 16.43 -0.85
C ARG A 136 3.73 15.00 -1.30
N THR A 137 3.29 14.62 -2.49
CA THR A 137 3.26 13.20 -2.89
C THR A 137 3.55 12.98 -4.37
N PHE A 138 3.99 11.76 -4.69
CA PHE A 138 4.19 11.25 -6.03
C PHE A 138 3.49 9.89 -6.14
N GLY A 139 2.63 9.72 -7.14
CA GLY A 139 1.79 8.53 -7.27
C GLY A 139 1.39 8.20 -8.70
N ILE A 140 0.83 7.00 -8.86
CA ILE A 140 0.27 6.50 -10.11
C ILE A 140 -1.25 6.50 -9.99
N ARG A 141 -1.94 7.00 -11.02
CA ARG A 141 -3.39 6.88 -11.20
C ARG A 141 -3.72 5.47 -11.65
N VAL A 142 -4.80 4.93 -11.09
CA VAL A 142 -5.29 3.59 -11.41
C VAL A 142 -6.66 3.70 -12.05
N ASN A 143 -6.83 2.98 -13.15
CA ASN A 143 -8.15 2.65 -13.69
C ASN A 143 -8.58 1.27 -13.21
N LEU A 144 -9.59 1.24 -12.36
CA LEU A 144 -10.10 0.00 -11.79
C LEU A 144 -11.08 -0.63 -12.79
N SER A 145 -10.94 -1.92 -13.04
CA SER A 145 -12.02 -2.69 -13.70
C SER A 145 -13.29 -2.67 -12.84
N GLN A 146 -14.45 -2.96 -13.44
CA GLN A 146 -15.72 -3.00 -12.72
C GLN A 146 -15.66 -3.88 -11.45
N ILE A 147 -14.99 -5.03 -11.51
CA ILE A 147 -14.83 -5.91 -10.34
C ILE A 147 -13.99 -5.25 -9.26
N GLN A 148 -12.91 -4.58 -9.66
CA GLN A 148 -12.05 -3.89 -8.70
C GLN A 148 -12.78 -2.68 -8.10
N GLU A 149 -13.62 -1.97 -8.87
CA GLU A 149 -14.52 -0.95 -8.34
C GLU A 149 -15.52 -1.53 -7.36
N ASP A 150 -16.12 -2.68 -7.66
CA ASP A 150 -17.04 -3.38 -6.76
C ASP A 150 -16.33 -3.69 -5.43
N ILE A 151 -15.12 -4.26 -5.49
CA ILE A 151 -14.29 -4.55 -4.30
C ILE A 151 -13.94 -3.25 -3.55
N PHE A 152 -13.55 -2.20 -4.26
CA PHE A 152 -13.17 -0.91 -3.69
C PHE A 152 -14.35 -0.19 -3.03
N GLY A 153 -15.53 -0.30 -3.65
CA GLY A 153 -16.79 0.32 -3.28
C GLY A 153 -17.67 -0.52 -2.38
N MET A 154 -17.23 -1.73 -1.97
CA MET A 154 -17.92 -2.64 -1.04
C MET A 154 -18.07 -2.04 0.37
N GLU A 155 -18.91 -1.01 0.45
CA GLU A 155 -19.79 -0.58 1.53
C GLU A 155 -21.12 0.02 0.98
N VAL A 156 -21.34 -0.04 -0.34
CA VAL A 156 -22.58 0.35 -1.02
C VAL A 156 -22.97 -0.78 -1.98
N SER A 157 -24.26 -1.11 -1.99
CA SER A 157 -24.92 -2.28 -2.58
C SER A 157 -24.29 -2.84 -3.86
N GLY A 158 -24.07 -4.16 -3.83
CA GLY A 158 -23.34 -4.87 -4.87
C GLY A 158 -24.07 -5.03 -6.19
N VAL A 159 -23.26 -5.12 -7.23
CA VAL A 159 -23.44 -6.02 -8.36
C VAL A 159 -22.08 -6.71 -8.54
N ALA A 160 -22.07 -7.97 -8.95
CA ALA A 160 -20.83 -8.68 -9.25
C ALA A 160 -20.64 -8.68 -10.77
N GLY A 161 -19.63 -7.96 -11.26
CA GLY A 161 -19.09 -8.19 -12.59
C GLY A 161 -18.16 -9.40 -12.61
N THR A 162 -18.10 -10.11 -13.73
CA THR A 162 -17.08 -11.11 -14.05
C THR A 162 -16.52 -10.73 -15.40
N ASP A 163 -15.23 -10.39 -15.47
CA ASP A 163 -14.44 -10.31 -16.69
C ASP A 163 -12.96 -10.46 -16.30
N SER A 164 -12.55 -11.72 -16.18
CA SER A 164 -11.14 -12.09 -16.23
C SER A 164 -10.72 -12.11 -17.69
N VAL A 165 -10.33 -10.96 -18.23
CA VAL A 165 -9.56 -10.92 -19.46
C VAL A 165 -8.09 -10.87 -19.04
N THR A 166 -7.42 -12.02 -19.09
CA THR A 166 -5.97 -12.06 -19.18
C THR A 166 -5.59 -11.88 -20.64
N PRO A 167 -5.02 -10.73 -21.06
CA PRO A 167 -4.37 -10.66 -22.35
C PRO A 167 -3.17 -11.60 -22.28
N ASN A 168 -3.15 -12.61 -23.15
CA ASN A 168 -1.97 -13.43 -23.37
C ASN A 168 -1.07 -12.63 -24.32
N LEU A 169 -0.27 -11.72 -23.77
CA LEU A 169 0.76 -10.99 -24.51
C LEU A 169 2.13 -11.40 -23.99
N GLU A 170 3.02 -11.68 -24.94
CA GLU A 170 4.41 -12.02 -24.66
C GLU A 170 5.12 -10.81 -24.05
N ALA A 171 5.61 -10.97 -22.82
CA ALA A 171 6.29 -9.91 -22.06
C ALA A 171 7.40 -9.25 -22.87
N ILE A 172 7.32 -7.92 -23.03
CA ILE A 172 8.41 -7.10 -23.57
C ILE A 172 9.59 -7.19 -22.59
N LYS A 173 10.80 -7.49 -23.10
CA LYS A 173 11.98 -7.84 -22.29
C LYS A 173 12.47 -6.75 -21.33
N ASP A 174 12.05 -5.49 -21.50
CA ASP A 174 12.59 -4.37 -20.71
C ASP A 174 12.01 -4.31 -19.28
N TYR A 175 10.75 -4.73 -19.08
CA TYR A 175 10.10 -4.73 -17.76
C TYR A 175 9.21 -5.98 -17.56
N PRO A 176 9.74 -7.08 -17.01
CA PRO A 176 8.99 -8.33 -16.88
C PRO A 176 7.71 -8.17 -16.04
N GLY A 177 6.57 -8.58 -16.60
CA GLY A 177 5.26 -8.54 -15.93
C GLY A 177 4.55 -7.18 -16.00
N ILE A 178 5.07 -6.25 -16.81
CA ILE A 178 4.43 -4.98 -17.14
C ILE A 178 4.30 -4.92 -18.66
N ASP A 179 3.06 -4.85 -19.14
CA ASP A 179 2.77 -4.64 -20.56
C ASP A 179 2.36 -3.19 -20.79
N PHE A 180 2.58 -2.68 -22.00
CA PHE A 180 2.17 -1.34 -22.40
C PHE A 180 1.10 -1.47 -23.46
N LEU A 181 -0.05 -0.82 -23.26
CA LEU A 181 -1.14 -0.80 -24.22
C LEU A 181 -1.53 0.64 -24.54
N PRO A 182 -1.87 0.98 -25.79
CA PRO A 182 -2.42 2.28 -26.13
C PRO A 182 -3.64 2.61 -25.26
N GLN A 183 -3.79 3.88 -24.91
CA GLN A 183 -4.98 4.40 -24.25
C GLN A 183 -5.92 5.04 -25.28
N ASP A 184 -7.23 4.98 -25.04
CA ASP A 184 -8.21 5.62 -25.91
C ASP A 184 -8.02 7.15 -25.87
N GLU A 185 -8.27 7.83 -27.00
CA GLU A 185 -7.89 9.24 -27.24
C GLU A 185 -8.51 10.26 -26.26
N ASP A 186 -9.57 9.93 -25.53
CA ASP A 186 -10.31 10.84 -24.63
C ASP A 186 -9.69 10.94 -23.21
N ASN A 187 -8.36 10.83 -23.14
CA ASN A 187 -7.59 10.37 -21.98
C ASN A 187 -7.36 11.40 -20.86
N PHE A 188 -8.32 12.29 -20.61
CA PHE A 188 -8.22 13.31 -19.55
C PHE A 188 -8.81 12.91 -18.21
N HIS A 189 -9.67 11.89 -18.19
CA HIS A 189 -10.43 11.50 -17.01
C HIS A 189 -10.32 10.00 -16.73
N PRO A 190 -9.11 9.44 -16.54
CA PRO A 190 -9.03 8.01 -16.59
C PRO A 190 -9.71 7.32 -15.40
N THR A 191 -10.12 8.03 -14.33
CA THR A 191 -11.19 7.61 -13.38
C THR A 191 -11.67 8.77 -12.48
N ASP A 192 -12.90 8.68 -11.94
CA ASP A 192 -13.38 9.41 -10.74
C ASP A 192 -12.90 8.77 -9.41
N SER A 193 -12.03 7.77 -9.51
CA SER A 193 -11.61 6.93 -8.39
C SER A 193 -10.40 7.53 -7.66
N ARG A 194 -10.40 7.43 -6.33
CA ARG A 194 -9.24 7.75 -5.48
C ARG A 194 -8.19 6.63 -5.45
N ALA A 195 -8.38 5.56 -6.22
CA ALA A 195 -7.45 4.44 -6.28
C ALA A 195 -6.11 4.89 -6.91
N HIS A 196 -5.02 4.57 -6.24
CA HIS A 196 -3.69 5.01 -6.62
C HIS A 196 -2.62 4.06 -6.08
N VAL A 197 -1.42 4.19 -6.64
CA VAL A 197 -0.19 3.66 -6.05
C VAL A 197 0.61 4.84 -5.51
N THR A 198 1.04 4.77 -4.25
CA THR A 198 1.99 5.76 -3.71
C THR A 198 3.41 5.36 -4.06
N LEU A 199 4.10 6.19 -4.85
CA LEU A 199 5.51 5.99 -5.21
C LEU A 199 6.46 6.62 -4.20
N GLY A 200 6.09 7.81 -3.69
CA GLY A 200 6.89 8.52 -2.71
C GLY A 200 6.15 9.70 -2.08
N CYS A 201 6.70 10.16 -0.97
CA CYS A 201 6.20 11.27 -0.19
C CYS A 201 7.33 12.26 0.10
N ALA A 202 6.96 13.53 0.23
CA ALA A 202 7.85 14.54 0.76
C ALA A 202 8.23 14.23 2.24
N PRO A 203 9.28 14.86 2.78
CA PRO A 203 9.67 14.66 4.18
C PRO A 203 8.51 14.90 5.16
N ASN A 204 8.34 13.97 6.10
CA ASN A 204 7.28 14.00 7.12
C ASN A 204 5.84 13.94 6.57
N VAL A 205 5.64 13.53 5.31
CA VAL A 205 4.33 13.28 4.73
C VAL A 205 4.03 11.78 4.74
N SER A 206 2.83 11.40 5.18
CA SER A 206 2.36 10.01 5.18
C SER A 206 1.74 9.61 3.83
N ALA A 207 1.81 8.32 3.49
CA ALA A 207 1.27 7.76 2.24
C ALA A 207 -0.23 8.01 2.00
N VAL A 208 -1.04 8.12 3.06
CA VAL A 208 -2.48 8.41 2.93
C VAL A 208 -2.76 9.74 2.22
N THR A 209 -1.83 10.69 2.31
CA THR A 209 -1.93 12.00 1.65
C THR A 209 -2.01 11.88 0.13
N THR A 210 -1.45 10.83 -0.46
CA THR A 210 -1.45 10.63 -1.92
C THR A 210 -2.86 10.47 -2.47
N GLY A 211 -3.74 9.77 -1.72
CA GLY A 211 -5.15 9.65 -2.07
C GLY A 211 -5.93 10.96 -1.90
N GLU A 212 -5.55 11.79 -0.91
CA GLU A 212 -6.15 13.12 -0.73
C GLU A 212 -5.73 14.08 -1.86
N ASP A 213 -4.47 14.01 -2.28
CA ASP A 213 -3.94 14.77 -3.41
C ASP A 213 -4.61 14.37 -4.72
N LEU A 214 -4.82 13.07 -4.94
CA LEU A 214 -5.56 12.59 -6.11
C LEU A 214 -7.01 13.12 -6.12
N LEU A 215 -7.71 13.12 -4.98
CA LEU A 215 -9.06 13.71 -4.91
C LEU A 215 -9.08 15.20 -5.27
N LYS A 216 -8.03 15.95 -4.92
CA LYS A 216 -7.88 17.35 -5.33
C LYS A 216 -7.65 17.48 -6.84
N ILE A 217 -6.79 16.64 -7.40
CA ILE A 217 -6.55 16.55 -8.86
C ILE A 217 -7.88 16.35 -9.59
N LEU A 218 -8.68 15.36 -9.19
CA LEU A 218 -9.99 15.08 -9.80
C LEU A 218 -10.93 16.29 -9.71
N ALA A 219 -10.92 17.00 -8.57
CA ALA A 219 -11.72 18.21 -8.42
C ALA A 219 -11.24 19.36 -9.32
N PHE A 220 -9.93 19.52 -9.52
CA PHE A 220 -9.37 20.52 -10.43
C PHE A 220 -9.64 20.19 -11.90
N GLU A 221 -9.56 18.91 -12.28
CA GLU A 221 -9.95 18.44 -13.62
C GLU A 221 -11.41 18.76 -13.91
N LYS A 222 -12.31 18.42 -12.96
CA LYS A 222 -13.75 18.69 -13.10
C LYS A 222 -14.11 20.16 -13.18
N ASN A 223 -13.35 21.01 -12.49
CA ASN A 223 -13.57 22.46 -12.46
C ASN A 223 -12.70 23.20 -13.49
N GLU A 224 -12.02 22.48 -14.39
CA GLU A 224 -11.13 23.03 -15.43
C GLU A 224 -10.09 24.02 -14.88
N THR A 225 -9.56 23.73 -13.67
CA THR A 225 -8.59 24.60 -12.98
C THR A 225 -7.15 24.28 -13.40
N PHE A 226 -6.87 24.51 -14.67
CA PHE A 226 -5.57 24.25 -15.30
C PHE A 226 -4.66 25.47 -15.28
N CYS A 227 -3.36 25.20 -15.33
CA CYS A 227 -2.30 26.20 -15.39
C CYS A 227 -1.60 26.11 -16.74
N GLY A 228 -1.89 27.06 -17.62
CA GLY A 228 -1.26 27.13 -18.94
C GLY A 228 -1.73 26.05 -19.91
N GLU A 229 -0.91 25.80 -20.93
CA GLU A 229 -1.19 24.83 -21.99
C GLU A 229 -0.70 23.43 -21.63
N VAL A 230 -1.31 22.43 -22.25
CA VAL A 230 -0.86 21.02 -22.18
C VAL A 230 0.53 20.92 -22.83
N VAL A 231 1.46 20.31 -22.11
CA VAL A 231 2.83 20.10 -22.60
C VAL A 231 2.97 18.66 -23.09
N SER A 232 3.16 18.48 -24.40
CA SER A 232 3.46 17.17 -24.98
C SER A 232 4.90 16.75 -24.65
N ALA A 233 5.08 15.52 -24.17
CA ALA A 233 6.37 14.91 -23.86
C ALA A 233 6.48 13.52 -24.51
N GLU A 234 7.66 12.90 -24.43
CA GLU A 234 8.07 11.73 -25.23
C GLU A 234 7.12 10.52 -25.17
N HIS A 235 6.32 10.36 -24.11
CA HIS A 235 5.40 9.22 -23.94
C HIS A 235 4.04 9.62 -23.34
N GLY A 236 3.60 10.85 -23.58
CA GLY A 236 2.40 11.36 -22.94
C GLY A 236 2.30 12.88 -22.86
N ASN A 237 1.26 13.34 -22.16
CA ASN A 237 0.95 14.75 -22.02
C ASN A 237 0.99 15.16 -20.55
N LEU A 238 1.70 16.24 -20.25
CA LEU A 238 1.79 16.83 -18.93
C LEU A 238 0.82 18.01 -18.80
N ILE A 239 0.08 18.03 -17.70
CA ILE A 239 -0.84 19.10 -17.34
C ILE A 239 -0.48 19.62 -15.97
N GLN A 240 -0.35 20.94 -15.87
CA GLN A 240 -0.19 21.64 -14.62
C GLN A 240 -1.56 22.18 -14.18
N MET A 241 -1.86 22.10 -12.89
CA MET A 241 -3.17 22.49 -12.36
C MET A 241 -3.09 22.99 -10.91
N GLY A 242 -4.24 23.46 -10.42
CA GLY A 242 -4.41 23.94 -9.05
C GLY A 242 -4.17 25.44 -8.91
N THR A 243 -4.58 25.99 -7.76
CA THR A 243 -4.54 27.45 -7.50
C THR A 243 -3.13 28.03 -7.52
N ASP A 244 -2.15 27.25 -7.06
CA ASP A 244 -0.74 27.66 -6.97
C ASP A 244 0.10 27.10 -8.14
N CYS A 245 -0.54 26.39 -9.08
CA CYS A 245 0.13 25.73 -10.20
C CYS A 245 1.28 24.82 -9.75
N ASP A 246 1.07 24.04 -8.70
CA ASP A 246 2.08 23.15 -8.10
C ASP A 246 1.70 21.68 -8.15
N ILE A 247 0.62 21.36 -8.87
CA ILE A 247 0.16 20.00 -9.13
C ILE A 247 0.40 19.68 -10.60
N PHE A 248 0.98 18.52 -10.85
CA PHE A 248 1.32 18.05 -12.17
C PHE A 248 0.75 16.65 -12.38
N VAL A 249 0.10 16.45 -13.51
CA VAL A 249 -0.45 15.17 -13.94
C VAL A 249 0.11 14.85 -15.32
N TYR A 250 0.84 13.75 -15.40
CA TYR A 250 1.40 13.21 -16.62
C TYR A 250 0.54 12.03 -17.08
N TYR A 251 -0.25 12.25 -18.12
CA TYR A 251 -1.08 11.23 -18.75
C TYR A 251 -0.23 10.44 -19.73
N LEU A 252 -0.14 9.13 -19.52
CA LEU A 252 0.66 8.27 -20.37
C LEU A 252 -0.06 8.09 -21.72
N GLU A 253 0.70 8.03 -22.81
CA GLU A 253 0.14 7.63 -24.11
C GLU A 253 -0.25 6.14 -24.11
N GLU A 254 0.62 5.31 -23.51
CA GLU A 254 0.37 3.89 -23.28
C GLU A 254 0.19 3.62 -21.78
N LYS A 255 -0.91 2.98 -21.39
CA LYS A 255 -1.12 2.53 -20.00
C LYS A 255 -0.21 1.36 -19.70
N MET A 256 0.27 1.29 -18.46
CA MET A 256 0.95 0.11 -17.95
C MET A 256 -0.08 -0.88 -17.42
N ILE A 257 -0.04 -2.11 -17.92
CA ILE A 257 -0.86 -3.22 -17.45
C ILE A 257 0.01 -4.12 -16.58
N ALA A 258 -0.37 -4.28 -15.33
CA ALA A 258 0.39 -5.09 -14.39
C ALA A 258 -0.51 -5.93 -13.48
N ASN A 259 -0.09 -7.15 -13.20
CA ASN A 259 -0.80 -8.03 -12.28
C ASN A 259 -0.47 -7.69 -10.81
N ALA A 260 -1.51 -7.62 -9.98
CA ALA A 260 -1.39 -7.43 -8.55
C ALA A 260 -2.25 -8.44 -7.80
N THR A 261 -1.74 -9.00 -6.71
CA THR A 261 -2.46 -9.97 -5.88
C THR A 261 -3.32 -9.23 -4.86
N PHE A 262 -4.62 -9.49 -4.84
CA PHE A 262 -5.50 -8.94 -3.82
C PHE A 262 -5.31 -9.68 -2.48
N ASP A 263 -4.96 -8.94 -1.44
CA ASP A 263 -4.59 -9.53 -0.16
C ASP A 263 -4.83 -8.56 1.00
N VAL A 264 -4.40 -8.98 2.19
CA VAL A 264 -4.49 -8.24 3.44
C VAL A 264 -3.10 -7.95 3.98
N TYR A 265 -2.90 -6.70 4.40
CA TYR A 265 -1.76 -6.30 5.21
C TYR A 265 -2.20 -6.19 6.66
N TYR A 266 -1.53 -6.93 7.55
CA TYR A 266 -1.84 -6.96 8.98
C TYR A 266 -0.93 -6.01 9.77
N SER A 267 -1.49 -5.25 10.71
CA SER A 267 -0.67 -4.42 11.61
C SER A 267 0.19 -5.32 12.48
N ARG A 268 1.52 -5.18 12.46
CA ARG A 268 2.37 -5.91 13.43
C ARG A 268 2.04 -5.41 14.83
N CYS A 269 1.65 -6.33 15.71
CA CYS A 269 1.33 -6.01 17.11
C CYS A 269 2.56 -5.37 17.77
N SER A 270 2.41 -4.19 18.38
CA SER A 270 3.47 -3.59 19.19
C SER A 270 3.91 -4.61 20.23
N LYS A 271 5.22 -4.89 20.32
CA LYS A 271 5.79 -5.84 21.29
C LYS A 271 5.14 -5.60 22.64
N THR A 272 4.32 -6.56 23.09
CA THR A 272 3.76 -6.53 24.44
C THR A 272 4.97 -6.55 25.37
N SER A 273 5.17 -5.49 26.15
CA SER A 273 6.16 -5.48 27.22
C SER A 273 5.87 -6.68 28.11
N ILE A 274 6.74 -7.70 28.06
CA ILE A 274 6.65 -8.84 28.95
C ILE A 274 6.81 -8.29 30.36
N ASN A 275 5.71 -8.26 31.12
CA ASN A 275 5.75 -7.85 32.51
C ASN A 275 6.47 -8.97 33.28
N LEU A 276 7.77 -8.77 33.56
CA LEU A 276 8.63 -9.70 34.31
C LEU A 276 8.10 -10.01 35.73
N GLY A 277 7.07 -9.30 36.21
CA GLY A 277 6.43 -9.55 37.50
C GLY A 277 5.68 -10.88 37.59
N THR A 278 5.10 -11.39 36.51
CA THR A 278 4.29 -12.63 36.53
C THR A 278 5.13 -13.91 36.56
N LEU A 279 6.40 -13.86 36.14
CA LEU A 279 7.31 -15.01 36.23
C LEU A 279 7.73 -15.31 37.68
N TRP A 280 7.83 -14.28 38.52
CA TRP A 280 8.28 -14.43 39.92
C TRP A 280 7.24 -15.11 40.82
N VAL A 281 5.95 -14.87 40.59
CA VAL A 281 4.86 -15.45 41.41
C VAL A 281 4.70 -16.95 41.12
N GLY A 282 4.93 -17.37 39.87
CA GLY A 282 4.91 -18.80 39.48
C GLY A 282 6.04 -19.61 40.12
N ILE A 283 7.24 -19.04 40.19
CA ILE A 283 8.42 -19.71 40.77
C ILE A 283 8.28 -19.85 42.30
N LEU A 284 7.78 -18.83 43.00
CA LEU A 284 7.57 -18.88 44.45
C LEU A 284 6.49 -19.90 44.89
N SER A 285 5.49 -20.13 44.06
CA SER A 285 4.42 -21.11 44.32
C SER A 285 4.92 -22.55 44.20
N ILE A 286 5.84 -22.82 43.27
CA ILE A 286 6.45 -24.15 43.08
C ILE A 286 7.45 -24.46 44.21
N VAL A 287 8.21 -23.48 44.67
CA VAL A 287 9.16 -23.65 45.78
C VAL A 287 8.44 -23.87 47.12
N SER A 288 7.30 -23.22 47.35
CA SER A 288 6.49 -23.45 48.56
C SER A 288 5.85 -24.84 48.59
N LEU A 289 5.41 -25.35 47.43
CA LEU A 289 4.87 -26.71 47.33
C LEU A 289 5.96 -27.78 47.53
N TYR A 290 7.18 -27.52 47.07
CA TYR A 290 8.33 -28.41 47.25
C TYR A 290 8.76 -28.53 48.72
N TRP A 291 8.72 -27.41 49.47
CA TRP A 291 9.02 -27.41 50.91
C TRP A 291 7.94 -28.09 51.76
N PHE A 292 6.67 -27.99 51.37
CA PHE A 292 5.57 -28.62 52.10
C PHE A 292 5.57 -30.15 51.93
N LEU A 293 6.05 -30.67 50.80
CA LEU A 293 6.07 -32.10 50.48
C LEU A 293 7.33 -32.85 50.92
N GLN A 294 8.34 -32.15 51.49
CA GLN A 294 9.51 -32.76 52.12
C GLN A 294 9.40 -32.89 53.64
N ARG A 295 8.28 -32.47 54.23
CA ARG A 295 8.09 -32.44 55.69
C ARG A 295 7.26 -33.59 56.27
N ASP A 296 6.85 -34.54 55.42
CA ASP A 296 6.22 -35.81 55.79
C ASP A 296 7.07 -37.01 55.32
#